data_AF-A0A7C5XZB9-F1
#
_entry.id   AF-A0A7C5XZB9-F1
#
_cell.length_a   1.000
_cell.length_b   1.000
_cell.length_c   1.000
_cell.angle_alpha   90.00
_cell.angle_beta   90.00
_cell.angle_gamma   90.00
#
_symmetry.space_group_name_H-M   'P 1'
#
loop_
_entity.id
_entity.type
_entity.pdbx_description
1 polymer ?
#
loop_
_entity_poly.entity_id
_entity_poly.type
_entity_poly.pdbx_seq_one_letter_code
_entity_poly.pdbx_strand_id
1 'polypeptide(L)'
;MGVGSKPRIKSLEEITYRYAESAAISAVRLRRYWLSQGLSEEEAIDRALKQAIGMLAASGLGPEKLLELLYELKDACEAFIKILEKVVERKQSNQNSP
;
A
#
# COMPACT_ATOMS: atom_id res chain seq x y z
N MET A 1 -22.98 -26.26 -10.66
CA MET A 1 -21.56 -26.54 -10.36
C MET A 1 -20.75 -25.47 -11.07
N GLY A 2 -20.16 -24.53 -10.32
CA GLY A 2 -19.39 -23.44 -10.91
C GLY A 2 -18.15 -23.99 -11.61
N VAL A 3 -17.95 -23.58 -12.87
CA VAL A 3 -16.73 -23.89 -13.62
C VAL A 3 -15.58 -23.21 -12.89
N GLY A 4 -14.87 -23.98 -12.05
CA GLY A 4 -13.63 -23.52 -11.44
C GLY A 4 -12.65 -23.23 -12.56
N SER A 5 -12.41 -21.96 -12.85
CA SER A 5 -11.31 -21.56 -13.70
C SER A 5 -10.04 -22.14 -13.10
N LYS A 6 -9.29 -22.93 -13.88
CA LYS A 6 -8.00 -23.47 -13.44
C LYS A 6 -7.15 -22.31 -12.92
N PRO A 7 -6.52 -22.44 -11.74
CA PRO A 7 -5.65 -21.39 -11.22
C PRO A 7 -4.56 -21.10 -12.26
N ARG A 8 -4.52 -19.86 -12.74
CA ARG A 8 -3.48 -19.42 -13.68
C ARG A 8 -2.17 -19.34 -12.91
N ILE A 9 -1.17 -20.12 -13.32
CA ILE A 9 0.18 -20.02 -12.79
C ILE A 9 0.71 -18.63 -13.18
N LYS A 10 1.05 -17.82 -12.17
CA LYS A 10 1.59 -16.48 -12.35
C LYS A 10 3.03 -16.56 -12.85
N SER A 11 3.45 -15.59 -13.65
CA SER A 11 4.87 -15.48 -14.02
C SER A 11 5.71 -15.15 -12.78
N LEU A 12 7.01 -15.47 -12.82
CA LEU A 12 7.93 -15.09 -11.75
C LEU A 12 7.94 -13.57 -11.53
N GLU A 13 7.89 -12.80 -12.61
CA GLU A 13 7.80 -11.35 -12.55
C GLU A 13 6.52 -10.88 -11.84
N GLU A 14 5.36 -11.45 -12.18
CA GLU A 14 4.12 -11.10 -11.48
C GLU A 14 4.18 -11.44 -9.99
N ILE A 15 4.86 -12.54 -9.62
CA ILE A 15 5.06 -12.92 -8.22
C ILE A 15 5.96 -11.91 -7.49
N THR A 16 7.07 -11.50 -8.11
CA THR A 16 8.04 -10.57 -7.48
C THR A 16 7.43 -9.18 -7.27
N TYR A 17 6.72 -8.65 -8.27
CA TYR A 17 5.99 -7.38 -8.15
C TYR A 17 4.93 -7.43 -7.05
N ARG A 18 4.08 -8.47 -7.02
CA ARG A 18 3.07 -8.63 -5.96
C ARG A 18 3.67 -8.75 -4.56
N TYR A 19 4.84 -9.36 -4.44
CA TYR A 19 5.55 -9.44 -3.16
C TYR A 19 6.04 -8.05 -2.72
N ALA A 20 6.62 -7.27 -3.64
CA ALA A 20 7.04 -5.89 -3.37
C ALA A 20 5.86 -4.96 -3.02
N GLU A 21 4.74 -5.06 -3.75
CA GLU A 21 3.49 -4.36 -3.42
C GLU A 21 3.02 -4.68 -1.99
N SER A 22 3.10 -5.96 -1.61
CA SER A 22 2.70 -6.43 -0.28
C SER A 22 3.60 -5.85 0.82
N ALA A 23 4.87 -5.55 0.54
CA ALA A 23 5.77 -4.90 1.49
C ALA A 23 5.31 -3.46 1.80
N ALA A 24 4.92 -2.69 0.79
CA ALA A 24 4.41 -1.33 0.97
C ALA A 24 3.13 -1.30 1.82
N ILE A 25 2.18 -2.20 1.55
CA ILE A 25 0.96 -2.34 2.36
C ILE A 25 1.30 -2.77 3.80
N SER A 26 2.27 -3.67 3.96
CA SER A 26 2.72 -4.12 5.27
C SER A 26 3.33 -3.00 6.09
N ALA A 27 4.08 -2.07 5.47
CA ALA A 27 4.61 -0.88 6.15
C ALA A 27 3.49 -0.05 6.80
N VAL A 28 2.39 0.19 6.08
CA VAL A 28 1.23 0.93 6.60
C VAL A 28 0.61 0.21 7.81
N ARG A 29 0.48 -1.11 7.73
CA ARG A 29 -0.06 -1.92 8.84
C ARG A 29 0.86 -1.92 10.05
N LEU A 30 2.17 -2.06 9.84
CA LEU A 30 3.17 -2.05 10.90
C LEU A 30 3.24 -0.70 11.60
N ARG A 31 3.17 0.42 10.86
CA ARG A 31 3.10 1.76 11.47
C ARG A 31 1.92 1.86 12.43
N ARG A 32 0.73 1.41 12.00
CA ARG A 32 -0.48 1.42 12.86
C ARG A 32 -0.32 0.52 14.09
N TYR A 33 0.29 -0.65 13.92
CA TYR A 33 0.58 -1.55 15.02
C TYR A 33 1.51 -0.89 16.04
N TRP A 34 2.62 -0.30 15.61
CA TRP A 34 3.58 0.36 16.51
C TRP A 34 2.98 1.57 17.23
N LEU A 35 2.19 2.39 16.53
CA LEU A 35 1.40 3.45 17.16
C LEU A 35 0.47 2.90 18.24
N SER A 36 -0.20 1.77 17.98
CA SER A 36 -1.07 1.14 18.99
C SER A 36 -0.29 0.55 20.19
N GLN A 37 1.04 0.37 20.07
CA GLN A 37 1.91 -0.01 21.17
C GLN A 37 2.42 1.21 21.96
N GLY A 38 1.97 2.43 21.63
CA GLY A 38 2.36 3.66 22.32
C GLY A 38 3.67 4.29 21.85
N LEU A 39 4.22 3.85 20.71
CA LEU A 39 5.40 4.49 20.10
C LEU A 39 5.03 5.85 19.52
N SER A 40 6.04 6.72 19.42
CA SER A 40 5.90 7.99 18.69
C SER A 40 5.67 7.72 17.20
N GLU A 41 5.14 8.71 16.49
CA GLU A 41 4.92 8.60 15.05
C GLU A 41 6.23 8.33 14.28
N GLU A 42 7.30 9.03 14.63
CA GLU A 42 8.61 8.86 14.03
C GLU A 42 9.16 7.44 14.25
N GLU A 43 9.13 6.95 15.49
CA GLU A 43 9.60 5.59 15.81
C GLU A 43 8.75 4.51 15.14
N ALA A 44 7.43 4.71 15.08
CA ALA A 44 6.53 3.78 14.42
C ALA A 44 6.78 3.70 12.91
N ILE A 45 7.10 4.85 12.28
CA ILE A 45 7.48 4.92 10.86
C ILE A 45 8.82 4.22 10.64
N ASP A 46 9.85 4.54 11.42
CA ASP A 46 11.19 3.96 11.26
C ASP A 46 11.15 2.42 11.36
N ARG A 47 10.50 1.87 12.39
CA ARG A 47 10.36 0.42 12.55
C ARG A 47 9.59 -0.24 11.42
N ALA A 48 8.52 0.40 10.95
CA ALA A 48 7.73 -0.11 9.83
C ALA A 48 8.53 -0.12 8.52
N LEU A 49 9.26 0.97 8.23
CA LEU A 49 10.09 1.09 7.03
C LEU A 49 11.25 0.10 7.05
N LYS A 50 11.95 -0.05 8.19
CA LYS A 50 13.05 -1.00 8.32
C LYS A 50 12.64 -2.42 7.93
N GLN A 51 11.47 -2.88 8.38
CA GLN A 51 10.95 -4.19 8.02
C GLN A 51 10.51 -4.26 6.55
N ALA A 52 9.82 -3.23 6.05
CA ALA A 52 9.38 -3.19 4.66
C ALA A 52 10.54 -3.15 3.66
N ILE A 53 11.62 -2.44 3.97
CA ILE A 53 12.86 -2.42 3.16
C ILE A 53 13.46 -3.82 3.05
N GLY A 54 13.49 -4.59 4.16
CA GLY A 54 13.94 -5.98 4.14
C GLY A 54 13.10 -6.86 3.19
N MET A 55 11.79 -6.64 3.16
CA MET A 55 10.89 -7.33 2.23
C MET A 55 11.11 -6.86 0.78
N LEU A 56 11.25 -5.56 0.52
CA LEU A 56 11.52 -5.04 -0.82
C LEU A 56 12.84 -5.62 -1.37
N ALA A 57 13.89 -5.68 -0.55
CA ALA A 57 15.16 -6.30 -0.92
C ALA A 57 15.02 -7.80 -1.23
N ALA A 58 14.18 -8.52 -0.47
CA ALA A 58 13.92 -9.94 -0.69
C ALA A 58 13.02 -10.24 -1.90
N SER A 59 12.38 -9.23 -2.51
CA SER A 59 11.51 -9.41 -3.68
C SER A 59 12.25 -9.85 -4.95
N GLY A 60 13.56 -9.62 -5.02
CA GLY A 60 14.37 -9.86 -6.21
C GLY A 60 14.27 -8.76 -7.28
N LEU A 61 13.53 -7.67 -7.03
CA LEU A 61 13.50 -6.50 -7.91
C LEU A 61 14.72 -5.59 -7.65
N GLY A 62 15.27 -5.03 -8.73
CA GLY A 62 16.33 -4.02 -8.66
C GLY A 62 15.79 -2.67 -8.16
N PRO A 63 16.67 -1.78 -7.63
CA PRO A 63 16.27 -0.48 -7.09
C PRO A 63 15.46 0.38 -8.07
N GLU A 64 15.76 0.34 -9.37
CA GLU A 64 15.06 1.10 -10.40
C GLU A 64 13.60 0.67 -10.53
N LYS A 65 13.36 -0.66 -10.59
CA LYS A 65 12.00 -1.22 -10.65
C LYS A 65 11.23 -1.00 -9.35
N LEU A 66 11.91 -1.06 -8.21
CA LEU A 66 11.31 -0.74 -6.91
C LEU A 66 10.90 0.73 -6.84
N LEU A 67 11.72 1.63 -7.37
CA LEU A 67 11.42 3.06 -7.43
C LEU A 67 10.22 3.34 -8.34
N GLU A 68 10.19 2.73 -9.53
CA GLU A 68 9.05 2.78 -10.45
C GLU A 68 7.76 2.32 -9.76
N LEU A 69 7.78 1.15 -9.12
CA LEU A 69 6.64 0.62 -8.36
C LEU A 69 6.17 1.58 -7.25
N LEU A 70 7.11 2.17 -6.50
CA LEU A 70 6.75 3.09 -5.42
C LEU A 70 6.15 4.40 -5.95
N TYR A 71 6.61 4.89 -7.10
CA TYR A 71 5.98 6.03 -7.78
C TYR A 71 4.58 5.70 -8.29
N GLU A 72 4.37 4.54 -8.90
CA GLU A 72 3.04 4.08 -9.30
C GLU A 72 2.08 4.01 -8.11
N LEU A 73 2.56 3.45 -6.98
CA LEU A 73 1.78 3.38 -5.75
C LEU A 73 1.46 4.77 -5.19
N LYS A 74 2.42 5.70 -5.24
CA LYS A 74 2.20 7.10 -4.82
C LYS A 74 1.11 7.75 -5.68
N ASP A 75 1.22 7.65 -6.99
CA ASP A 75 0.28 8.29 -7.92
C ASP A 75 -1.13 7.67 -7.80
N ALA A 76 -1.22 6.35 -7.62
CA ALA A 76 -2.48 5.67 -7.32
C ALA A 76 -3.10 6.16 -6.00
N CYS A 77 -2.30 6.29 -4.94
CA CYS A 77 -2.77 6.82 -3.65
C CYS A 77 -3.29 8.26 -3.81
N GLU A 78 -2.57 9.13 -4.51
CA GLU A 78 -3.00 10.51 -4.78
C GLU A 78 -4.32 10.56 -5.55
N ALA A 79 -4.50 9.70 -6.55
CA ALA A 79 -5.76 9.61 -7.29
C ALA A 79 -6.93 9.17 -6.40
N PHE A 80 -6.72 8.16 -5.54
CA PHE A 80 -7.74 7.73 -4.57
C PHE A 80 -8.09 8.82 -3.57
N ILE A 81 -7.08 9.54 -3.05
CA ILE A 81 -7.29 10.66 -2.11
C ILE A 81 -8.18 11.73 -2.76
N LYS A 82 -7.85 12.19 -3.96
CA LYS A 82 -8.63 13.21 -4.70
C LYS A 82 -10.09 12.79 -4.92
N ILE A 83 -10.35 11.51 -5.16
CA ILE A 83 -11.72 10.99 -5.31
C ILE A 83 -12.44 11.01 -3.98
N LEU A 84 -11.79 10.57 -2.90
CA LEU A 84 -12.39 10.49 -1.57
C LEU A 84 -12.63 11.88 -0.97
N GLU A 85 -11.74 12.84 -1.17
CA GLU A 85 -11.92 14.24 -0.75
C GLU A 85 -13.21 14.82 -1.33
N LYS A 86 -13.45 14.65 -2.64
CA LYS A 86 -14.71 15.07 -3.29
C LYS A 86 -15.95 14.41 -2.67
N VAL A 87 -15.85 13.16 -2.24
CA VAL A 87 -16.96 12.46 -1.57
C VAL A 87 -17.20 13.04 -0.17
N VAL A 88 -16.14 13.36 0.56
CA VAL A 88 -16.23 13.97 1.90
C VAL A 88 -16.83 15.38 1.82
N GLU A 89 -16.38 16.22 0.89
CA GLU A 89 -16.90 17.57 0.66
C GLU A 89 -18.40 17.57 0.33
N ARG A 90 -18.84 16.69 -0.58
CA ARG A 90 -20.26 16.55 -0.93
C ARG A 90 -21.14 16.13 0.25
N LYS A 91 -20.62 15.30 1.15
CA LYS A 91 -21.35 14.92 2.36
C LYS A 91 -21.51 16.10 3.31
N GLN A 92 -20.47 16.92 3.47
CA GLN A 92 -20.51 18.10 4.32
C GLN A 92 -21.45 19.18 3.76
N SER A 93 -21.45 19.40 2.44
CA SER A 93 -22.38 20.36 1.81
C SER A 93 -23.85 19.93 1.93
N ASN A 94 -24.13 18.62 1.86
CA ASN A 94 -25.49 18.09 2.01
C ASN A 94 -25.99 18.09 3.46
N GLN A 95 -25.09 18.03 4.46
CA GLN A 95 -25.45 18.13 5.88
C GLN A 95 -25.65 19.58 6.35
N ASN A 96 -25.11 20.56 5.61
CA ASN A 96 -25.22 21.99 5.92
C ASN A 96 -26.30 22.72 5.09
N SER A 97 -27.11 21.99 4.32
CA SER A 97 -28.27 22.56 3.62
C SER A 97 -29.52 22.44 4.52
N PRO A 98 -30.28 23.53 4.76
CA PRO A 98 -31.42 23.56 5.68
C PRO A 98 -32.59 22.65 5.26
#